data_AF-A0A955FJP3-F1
#
_entry.id   AF-A0A955FJP3-F1
#
_cell.length_a   1.000
_cell.length_b   1.000
_cell.length_c   1.000
_cell.angle_alpha   90.00
_cell.angle_beta   90.00
_cell.angle_gamma   90.00
#
_symmetry.space_group_name_H-M   'P 1'
#
loop_
_entity.id
_entity.type
_entity.pdbx_description
1 polymer ?
#
loop_
_entity_poly.entity_id
_entity_poly.type
_entity_poly.pdbx_seq_one_letter_code
_entity_poly.pdbx_strand_id
1 'polypeptide(L)'
;MRRRKKKNIYAFIDSQNLNISTQRLGWKMDWRKFREHLSEKYGVTQAFMFIGYVPEFEDMYVQLHDAGYMVVLKPTFDMTRPRLEVSEKSSDKEKTEKEEEKKQTKGNIDADLVLWAMKELNNYSKAVIVSGDGDFYSLVEYLEAEGKLLKILAPSGHYSGLYNAYDQYIDRIDQSRKALAYHDHKKRKRSVVKSNGK
;
A
#
# COMPACT_ATOMS: atom_id res chain seq x y z
N MET A 1 9.44 32.22 24.91
CA MET A 1 8.74 31.73 23.70
C MET A 1 8.76 30.20 23.68
N ARG A 2 7.61 29.52 23.81
CA ARG A 2 7.55 28.05 23.68
C ARG A 2 7.76 27.67 22.22
N ARG A 3 8.82 26.91 21.89
CA ARG A 3 9.00 26.29 20.55
C ARG A 3 7.73 25.48 20.24
N ARG A 4 7.00 25.87 19.19
CA ARG A 4 5.86 25.09 18.69
C ARG A 4 6.41 23.73 18.26
N LYS A 5 6.07 22.64 18.97
CA LYS A 5 6.44 21.27 18.56
C LYS A 5 5.99 21.11 17.11
N LYS A 6 6.89 20.65 16.22
CA LYS A 6 6.51 20.28 14.85
C LYS A 6 5.37 19.26 14.95
N LYS A 7 4.28 19.49 14.22
CA LYS A 7 3.18 18.52 14.12
C LYS A 7 3.69 17.37 13.27
N ASN A 8 4.04 16.26 13.93
CA ASN A 8 4.38 15.03 13.25
C ASN A 8 3.08 14.41 12.73
N ILE A 9 3.02 14.18 11.42
CA ILE A 9 1.91 13.51 10.76
C ILE A 9 2.48 12.27 10.09
N TYR A 10 1.95 11.10 10.45
CA TYR A 10 2.43 9.82 9.95
C TYR A 10 1.42 9.22 8.98
N ALA A 11 1.91 8.52 7.95
CA ALA A 11 1.09 7.72 7.06
C ALA A 11 1.39 6.24 7.27
N PHE A 12 0.34 5.43 7.36
CA PHE A 12 0.41 3.97 7.44
C PHE A 12 -0.23 3.40 6.18
N ILE A 13 0.60 2.76 5.35
CA ILE A 13 0.25 2.43 3.97
C ILE A 13 0.20 0.92 3.79
N ASP A 14 -0.99 0.42 3.48
CA ASP A 14 -1.19 -0.93 2.98
C ASP A 14 -0.80 -0.95 1.49
N SER A 15 0.42 -1.41 1.21
CA SER A 15 0.95 -1.43 -0.14
C SER A 15 0.20 -2.40 -1.05
N GLN A 16 -0.34 -3.49 -0.50
CA GLN A 16 -1.00 -4.53 -1.28
C GLN A 16 -2.37 -4.04 -1.75
N ASN A 17 -3.17 -3.49 -0.84
CA ASN A 17 -4.47 -2.92 -1.18
C ASN A 17 -4.33 -1.77 -2.18
N LEU A 18 -3.35 -0.87 -1.97
CA LEU A 18 -3.09 0.24 -2.87
C LEU A 18 -2.67 -0.24 -4.27
N ASN A 19 -1.66 -1.11 -4.34
CA ASN A 19 -1.11 -1.56 -5.61
C ASN A 19 -2.13 -2.36 -6.43
N ILE A 20 -2.80 -3.35 -5.82
CA ILE A 20 -3.81 -4.18 -6.49
C ILE A 20 -4.96 -3.30 -7.01
N SER A 21 -5.44 -2.36 -6.19
CA SER A 21 -6.54 -1.47 -6.58
C SER A 21 -6.18 -0.58 -7.76
N THR A 22 -4.99 0.03 -7.77
CA THR A 22 -4.56 0.87 -8.91
C THR A 22 -4.36 0.06 -10.19
N GLN A 23 -3.82 -1.16 -10.08
CA GLN A 23 -3.62 -2.05 -11.23
C GLN A 23 -4.95 -2.49 -11.85
N ARG A 24 -5.96 -2.80 -11.02
CA ARG A 24 -7.33 -3.10 -11.48
C ARG A 24 -7.96 -1.93 -12.26
N LEU A 25 -7.57 -0.69 -11.94
CA LEU A 25 -7.98 0.52 -12.66
C LEU A 25 -7.11 0.85 -13.88
N GLY A 26 -6.17 -0.04 -14.25
CA GLY A 26 -5.34 0.09 -15.44
C GLY A 26 -4.26 1.17 -15.34
N TRP A 27 -3.74 1.45 -14.14
CA TRP A 27 -2.59 2.33 -13.96
C TRP A 27 -1.65 1.85 -12.87
N LYS A 28 -0.44 2.40 -12.86
CA LYS A 28 0.59 2.12 -11.86
C LYS A 28 0.91 3.40 -11.12
N MET A 29 1.12 3.28 -9.81
CA MET A 29 1.53 4.39 -8.96
C MET A 29 2.98 4.80 -9.27
N ASP A 30 3.21 6.11 -9.35
CA ASP A 30 4.54 6.69 -9.22
C ASP A 30 4.83 6.97 -7.74
N TRP A 31 5.66 6.12 -7.13
CA TRP A 31 5.90 6.16 -5.69
C TRP A 31 6.60 7.44 -5.21
N ARG A 32 7.41 8.08 -6.06
CA ARG A 32 8.05 9.36 -5.70
C ARG A 32 7.02 10.47 -5.64
N LYS A 33 6.20 10.59 -6.69
CA LYS A 33 5.10 11.57 -6.72
C LYS A 33 4.09 11.32 -5.61
N PHE A 34 3.82 10.05 -5.27
CA PHE A 34 2.93 9.74 -4.16
C PHE A 34 3.53 10.17 -2.82
N ARG A 35 4.84 9.98 -2.59
CA ARG A 35 5.48 10.47 -1.37
C ARG A 35 5.44 11.99 -1.27
N GLU A 36 5.72 12.69 -2.36
CA GLU A 36 5.62 14.15 -2.45
C GLU A 36 4.20 14.60 -2.14
N HIS A 37 3.20 13.98 -2.77
CA HIS A 37 1.78 14.26 -2.52
C HIS A 37 1.39 14.10 -1.04
N LEU A 38 1.86 13.03 -0.38
CA LEU A 38 1.64 12.83 1.05
C LEU A 38 2.24 13.96 1.89
N SER A 39 3.45 14.39 1.54
CA SER A 39 4.15 15.48 2.22
C SER A 39 3.44 16.82 2.02
N GLU A 40 3.13 17.17 0.77
CA GLU A 40 2.61 18.49 0.40
C GLU A 40 1.15 18.68 0.78
N LYS A 41 0.29 17.69 0.46
CA LYS A 41 -1.16 17.83 0.67
C LYS A 41 -1.56 17.57 2.11
N TYR A 42 -0.91 16.62 2.79
CA TYR A 42 -1.32 16.16 4.13
C TYR A 42 -0.28 16.47 5.20
N GLY A 43 0.88 17.04 4.86
CA GLY A 43 1.94 17.34 5.83
C GLY A 43 2.65 16.09 6.37
N VAL A 44 2.58 14.95 5.67
CA VAL A 44 3.12 13.68 6.15
C VAL A 44 4.65 13.75 6.26
N THR A 45 5.11 13.71 7.51
CA THR A 45 6.53 13.72 7.88
C THR A 45 7.16 12.34 7.78
N GLN A 46 6.40 11.27 8.02
CA GLN A 46 6.88 9.90 8.02
C GLN A 46 5.85 9.00 7.34
N ALA A 47 6.27 8.14 6.42
CA ALA A 47 5.40 7.24 5.67
C ALA A 47 5.88 5.80 5.82
N PHE A 48 5.14 4.99 6.58
CA PHE A 48 5.40 3.57 6.78
C PHE A 48 4.67 2.77 5.71
N MET A 49 5.41 2.03 4.90
CA MET A 49 4.86 1.18 3.84
C MET A 49 5.00 -0.29 4.22
N PHE A 50 3.87 -0.95 4.41
CA PHE A 50 3.79 -2.34 4.84
C PHE A 50 3.75 -3.24 3.62
N ILE A 51 4.78 -4.08 3.46
CA ILE A 51 4.92 -4.97 2.30
C ILE A 51 5.27 -6.40 2.74
N GLY A 52 4.60 -7.39 2.14
CA GLY A 52 5.07 -8.78 2.19
C GLY A 52 6.38 -8.93 1.42
N TYR A 53 7.43 -9.42 2.08
CA TYR A 53 8.76 -9.56 1.49
C TYR A 53 8.80 -10.63 0.40
N VAL A 54 9.42 -10.28 -0.72
CA VAL A 54 9.60 -11.12 -1.90
C VAL A 54 11.01 -10.85 -2.40
N PRO A 55 11.93 -11.83 -2.38
CA PRO A 55 13.32 -11.62 -2.76
C PRO A 55 13.48 -11.01 -4.16
N GLU A 56 12.60 -11.35 -5.09
CA GLU A 56 12.64 -10.87 -6.47
C GLU A 56 12.31 -9.37 -6.62
N PHE A 57 11.84 -8.71 -5.55
CA PHE A 57 11.46 -7.29 -5.54
C PHE A 57 12.40 -6.41 -4.69
N GLU A 58 13.63 -6.85 -4.39
CA GLU A 58 14.60 -6.07 -3.61
C GLU A 58 14.88 -4.67 -4.18
N ASP A 59 15.09 -4.56 -5.50
CA ASP A 59 15.30 -3.27 -6.16
C ASP A 59 14.13 -2.30 -5.95
N MET A 60 12.90 -2.82 -5.86
CA MET A 60 11.72 -2.01 -5.59
C MET A 60 11.73 -1.50 -4.14
N TYR A 61 12.15 -2.32 -3.18
CA TYR A 61 12.26 -1.91 -1.78
C TYR A 61 13.31 -0.81 -1.60
N VAL A 62 14.45 -0.90 -2.29
CA VAL A 62 15.47 0.15 -2.31
C VAL A 62 14.91 1.44 -2.90
N GLN A 63 14.20 1.38 -4.03
CA GLN A 63 13.58 2.56 -4.64
C GLN A 63 12.55 3.24 -3.72
N LEU A 64 11.79 2.46 -2.96
CA LEU A 64 10.85 2.99 -1.97
C LEU A 64 11.57 3.65 -0.80
N HIS A 65 12.64 3.03 -0.30
CA HIS A 65 13.48 3.63 0.73
C HIS A 65 14.09 4.96 0.26
N ASP A 66 14.66 5.00 -0.95
CA ASP A 66 15.24 6.20 -1.56
C ASP A 66 14.20 7.30 -1.82
N ALA A 67 12.95 6.90 -2.07
CA ALA A 67 11.83 7.83 -2.16
C ALA A 67 11.41 8.39 -0.79
N GLY A 68 11.93 7.87 0.32
CA GLY A 68 11.63 8.36 1.67
C GLY A 68 10.51 7.62 2.39
N TYR A 69 10.26 6.36 2.02
CA TYR A 69 9.38 5.45 2.78
C TYR A 69 10.16 4.65 3.81
N MET A 70 9.57 4.46 4.98
CA MET A 70 10.00 3.45 5.94
C MET A 70 9.33 2.13 5.59
N VAL A 71 10.07 1.26 4.90
CA VAL A 71 9.55 -0.04 4.44
C VAL A 71 9.54 -1.02 5.61
N VAL A 72 8.35 -1.48 5.99
CA VAL A 72 8.14 -2.52 7.00
C VAL A 72 7.88 -3.83 6.26
N LEU A 73 8.89 -4.72 6.26
CA LEU A 73 8.84 -5.99 5.56
C LEU A 73 8.38 -7.11 6.50
N LYS A 74 7.35 -7.86 6.08
CA LYS A 74 6.96 -9.11 6.74
C LYS A 74 7.48 -10.30 5.94
N PRO A 75 8.16 -11.29 6.55
CA PRO A 75 8.52 -12.53 5.86
C PRO A 75 7.26 -13.19 5.29
N THR A 76 7.24 -13.48 3.98
CA THR A 76 6.15 -14.27 3.40
C THR A 76 6.48 -15.75 3.48
N PHE A 77 5.56 -16.55 3.98
CA PHE A 77 5.65 -18.00 3.83
C PHE A 77 5.33 -18.36 2.38
N ASP A 78 6.30 -18.93 1.68
CA ASP A 78 6.11 -19.46 0.34
C ASP A 78 5.36 -20.79 0.43
N MET A 79 4.05 -20.77 0.18
CA MET A 79 3.19 -21.96 0.14
C MET A 79 3.58 -22.94 -1.00
N THR A 80 4.47 -22.55 -1.91
CA THR A 80 4.98 -23.43 -2.99
C THR A 80 6.25 -24.20 -2.60
N ARG A 81 6.85 -23.90 -1.44
CA ARG A 81 7.92 -24.73 -0.89
C ARG A 81 7.29 -25.91 -0.15
N PRO A 82 7.72 -27.16 -0.42
CA PRO A 82 7.27 -28.29 0.37
C PRO A 82 7.60 -27.99 1.84
N ARG A 83 6.56 -28.04 2.67
CA ARG A 83 6.71 -28.01 4.13
C ARG A 83 7.71 -29.12 4.46
N LEU A 84 8.79 -28.82 5.19
CA LEU A 84 9.64 -29.87 5.76
C LEU A 84 8.71 -30.82 6.51
N GLU A 85 8.54 -32.02 5.96
CA GLU A 85 7.61 -33.03 6.46
C GLU A 85 8.03 -33.41 7.87
N VAL A 86 7.31 -32.92 8.88
CA VAL A 86 7.22 -33.66 10.14
C VAL A 86 6.14 -34.69 9.87
N SER A 87 6.61 -35.89 9.58
CA SER A 87 5.83 -37.06 9.27
C SER A 87 4.79 -37.34 10.37
N GLU A 88 3.51 -37.23 10.05
CA GLU A 88 2.49 -38.10 10.64
C GLU A 88 1.51 -38.50 9.54
N LYS A 89 1.42 -39.82 9.33
CA LYS A 89 0.63 -40.50 8.31
C LYS A 89 -0.82 -40.65 8.78
N SER A 90 -1.77 -40.37 7.88
CA SER A 90 -3.04 -41.11 7.73
C SER A 90 -3.79 -40.50 6.53
N SER A 91 -3.68 -41.09 5.34
CA SER A 91 -4.59 -42.10 4.76
C SER A 91 -5.91 -41.52 4.23
N ASP A 92 -6.02 -41.64 2.91
CA ASP A 92 -7.20 -41.65 2.04
C ASP A 92 -8.00 -40.35 1.85
N LYS A 93 -7.83 -39.75 0.65
CA LYS A 93 -8.96 -39.35 -0.21
C LYS A 93 -8.50 -39.01 -1.63
N GLU A 94 -9.31 -39.52 -2.56
CA GLU A 94 -9.13 -39.50 -4.02
C GLU A 94 -9.10 -38.10 -4.63
N LYS A 95 -8.34 -38.01 -5.72
CA LYS A 95 -8.09 -36.83 -6.54
C LYS A 95 -9.34 -36.39 -7.29
N THR A 96 -9.69 -35.12 -7.17
CA THR A 96 -10.37 -34.37 -8.23
C THR A 96 -9.52 -33.16 -8.56
N GLU A 97 -8.97 -33.15 -9.77
CA GLU A 97 -8.17 -32.06 -10.31
C GLU A 97 -9.09 -30.85 -10.56
N LYS A 98 -9.12 -29.93 -9.60
CA LYS A 98 -9.48 -28.55 -9.88
C LYS A 98 -8.17 -27.78 -9.93
N GLU A 99 -7.95 -27.04 -11.02
CA GLU A 99 -6.91 -26.02 -11.08
C GLU A 99 -7.10 -25.11 -9.86
N GLU A 100 -6.26 -25.32 -8.84
CA GLU A 100 -6.19 -24.42 -7.71
C GLU A 100 -5.68 -23.10 -8.26
N GLU A 101 -6.59 -22.13 -8.46
CA GLU A 101 -6.23 -20.72 -8.40
C GLU A 101 -5.29 -20.59 -7.20
N LYS A 102 -4.01 -20.27 -7.45
CA LYS A 102 -3.01 -20.01 -6.41
C LYS A 102 -3.59 -18.94 -5.50
N LYS A 103 -4.29 -19.36 -4.44
CA LYS A 103 -4.80 -18.51 -3.39
C LYS A 103 -3.56 -17.84 -2.83
N GLN A 104 -3.46 -16.54 -3.06
CA GLN A 104 -2.30 -15.75 -2.73
C GLN A 104 -2.25 -15.57 -1.21
N THR A 105 -1.95 -16.64 -0.47
CA THR A 105 -1.61 -16.59 0.97
C THR A 105 -0.17 -16.08 1.09
N LYS A 106 0.00 -14.83 0.69
CA LYS A 106 1.19 -14.01 0.92
C LYS A 106 0.91 -13.30 2.26
N GLY A 107 1.74 -13.52 3.26
CA GLY A 107 1.44 -13.25 4.68
C GLY A 107 0.67 -11.94 4.93
N ASN A 108 -0.48 -12.04 5.61
CA ASN A 108 -1.32 -10.89 6.00
C ASN A 108 -0.46 -9.90 6.81
N ILE A 109 -0.45 -8.63 6.41
CA ILE A 109 0.34 -7.56 7.03
C ILE A 109 -0.52 -6.56 7.82
N ASP A 110 -1.82 -6.80 7.90
CA ASP A 110 -2.80 -5.87 8.46
C ASP A 110 -2.56 -5.69 9.96
N ALA A 111 -2.31 -6.81 10.66
CA ALA A 111 -1.98 -6.79 12.08
C ALA A 111 -0.69 -6.00 12.38
N ASP A 112 0.33 -6.09 11.52
CA ASP A 112 1.58 -5.35 11.69
C ASP A 112 1.39 -3.85 11.47
N LEU A 113 0.56 -3.47 10.49
CA LEU A 113 0.19 -2.07 10.27
C LEU A 113 -0.51 -1.49 11.49
N VAL A 114 -1.52 -2.19 12.01
CA VAL A 114 -2.24 -1.79 13.23
C VAL A 114 -1.28 -1.68 14.41
N LEU A 115 -0.46 -2.70 14.65
CA LEU A 115 0.51 -2.72 15.75
C LEU A 115 1.49 -1.55 15.65
N TRP A 116 2.00 -1.24 14.45
CA TRP A 116 2.95 -0.14 14.27
C TRP A 116 2.29 1.22 14.48
N ALA A 117 1.05 1.40 14.00
CA ALA A 117 0.27 2.61 14.23
C ALA A 117 0.05 2.86 15.74
N MET A 118 -0.18 1.80 16.51
CA MET A 118 -0.33 1.86 17.96
C MET A 118 1.00 2.07 18.69
N LYS A 119 2.08 1.43 18.24
CA LYS A 119 3.44 1.61 18.80
C LYS A 119 3.91 3.05 18.66
N GLU A 120 3.61 3.69 17.53
CA GLU A 120 4.02 5.07 17.23
C GLU A 120 3.03 6.12 17.77
N LEU A 121 1.98 5.73 18.50
CA LEU A 121 0.85 6.60 18.88
C LEU A 121 1.28 7.92 19.56
N ASN A 122 2.37 7.89 20.33
CA ASN A 122 2.91 9.06 21.02
C ASN A 122 3.86 9.93 20.17
N ASN A 123 4.30 9.43 19.01
CA ASN A 123 5.28 10.08 18.14
C ASN A 123 4.62 10.89 17.01
N TYR A 124 3.34 10.66 16.74
CA TYR A 124 2.55 11.46 15.82
C TYR A 124 1.37 12.17 16.48
N SER A 125 1.08 13.36 15.95
CA SER A 125 -0.09 14.15 16.31
C SER A 125 -1.33 13.73 15.53
N LYS A 126 -1.13 13.27 14.29
CA LYS A 126 -2.18 12.90 13.35
C LYS A 126 -1.72 11.76 12.45
N ALA A 127 -2.65 10.93 12.00
CA ALA A 127 -2.40 9.75 11.17
C ALA A 127 -3.21 9.79 9.87
N VAL A 128 -2.56 9.39 8.78
CA VAL A 128 -3.20 9.10 7.50
C VAL A 128 -3.18 7.59 7.31
N ILE A 129 -4.35 6.99 7.10
CA ILE A 129 -4.47 5.56 6.78
C ILE A 129 -4.64 5.44 5.27
N VAL A 130 -3.77 4.68 4.60
CA VAL A 130 -3.84 4.48 3.15
C VAL A 130 -4.26 3.04 2.89
N SER A 131 -5.57 2.81 2.87
CA SER A 131 -6.20 1.56 2.47
C SER A 131 -7.68 1.80 2.19
N GLY A 132 -8.27 1.00 1.30
CA GLY A 132 -9.72 0.88 1.13
C GLY A 132 -10.29 -0.35 1.85
N ASP A 133 -9.46 -1.13 2.53
CA ASP A 133 -9.85 -2.36 3.23
C ASP A 133 -10.60 -2.07 4.54
N GLY A 134 -11.64 -2.85 4.83
CA GLY A 134 -12.44 -2.74 6.03
C GLY A 134 -11.76 -3.30 7.28
N ASP A 135 -10.71 -4.13 7.13
CA ASP A 135 -9.99 -4.72 8.25
C ASP A 135 -9.29 -3.68 9.14
N PHE A 136 -9.05 -2.47 8.61
CA PHE A 136 -8.51 -1.34 9.39
C PHE A 136 -9.59 -0.47 10.06
N TYR A 137 -10.88 -0.84 9.97
CA TYR A 137 -11.97 -0.08 10.58
C TYR A 137 -11.75 0.19 12.07
N SER A 138 -11.38 -0.82 12.85
CA SER A 138 -11.15 -0.65 14.29
C SER A 138 -9.97 0.30 14.60
N LEU A 139 -8.94 0.33 13.74
CA LEU A 139 -7.86 1.31 13.87
C LEU A 139 -8.37 2.73 13.56
N VAL A 140 -9.14 2.88 12.48
CA VAL A 140 -9.73 4.17 12.09
C VAL A 140 -10.64 4.71 13.19
N GLU A 141 -11.54 3.87 13.72
CA GLU A 141 -12.43 4.20 14.82
C GLU A 141 -11.66 4.67 16.05
N TYR A 142 -10.65 3.89 16.48
CA TYR A 142 -9.83 4.25 17.63
C TYR A 142 -9.08 5.57 17.42
N LEU A 143 -8.45 5.77 16.27
CA LEU A 143 -7.72 7.00 15.97
C LEU A 143 -8.63 8.22 15.89
N GLU A 144 -9.87 8.05 15.44
CA GLU A 144 -10.86 9.13 15.40
C GLU A 144 -11.28 9.53 16.82
N ALA A 145 -11.60 8.56 17.67
CA ALA A 145 -11.94 8.77 19.08
C ALA A 145 -10.80 9.46 19.86
N GLU A 146 -9.55 9.11 19.57
CA GLU A 146 -8.36 9.75 20.15
C GLU A 146 -8.03 11.14 19.53
N GLY A 147 -8.84 11.61 18.58
CA GLY A 147 -8.60 12.85 17.87
C GLY A 147 -7.30 12.84 17.03
N LYS A 148 -6.83 11.66 16.64
CA LYS A 148 -5.59 11.41 15.90
C LYS A 148 -5.81 11.09 14.42
N LEU A 149 -7.00 10.71 13.98
CA LEU A 149 -7.27 10.51 12.57
C LEU A 149 -7.18 11.86 11.81
N LEU A 150 -6.50 11.85 10.66
CA LEU A 150 -6.45 12.98 9.72
C LEU A 150 -7.25 12.68 8.46
N LYS A 151 -6.89 11.60 7.76
CA LYS A 151 -7.50 11.19 6.50
C LYS A 151 -7.37 9.68 6.28
N ILE A 152 -8.33 9.15 5.53
CA ILE A 152 -8.31 7.80 4.95
C ILE A 152 -8.12 8.00 3.44
N LEU A 153 -7.03 7.50 2.89
CA LEU A 153 -6.77 7.58 1.44
C LEU A 153 -7.18 6.26 0.79
N ALA A 154 -8.40 6.24 0.27
CA ALA A 154 -8.92 5.09 -0.45
C ALA A 154 -8.30 5.04 -1.86
N PRO A 155 -7.79 3.88 -2.32
CA PRO A 155 -7.22 3.77 -3.66
C PRO A 155 -8.20 4.11 -4.79
N SER A 156 -9.49 3.82 -4.59
CA SER A 156 -10.56 4.00 -5.57
C SER A 156 -11.91 4.25 -4.89
N GLY A 157 -12.99 4.36 -5.68
CA GLY A 157 -14.36 4.37 -5.14
C GLY A 157 -14.87 3.04 -4.62
N HIS A 158 -14.11 1.96 -4.79
CA HIS A 158 -14.39 0.65 -4.21
C HIS A 158 -13.60 0.47 -2.92
N TYR A 159 -14.15 0.98 -1.81
CA TYR A 159 -13.65 0.77 -0.45
C TYR A 159 -14.75 0.16 0.43
N SER A 160 -14.39 -0.37 1.59
CA SER A 160 -15.34 -0.97 2.53
C SER A 160 -16.42 0.02 2.97
N GLY A 161 -17.69 -0.39 2.91
CA GLY A 161 -18.82 0.41 3.40
C GLY A 161 -18.77 0.72 4.90
N LEU A 162 -17.90 0.04 5.66
CA LEU A 162 -17.62 0.40 7.06
C LEU A 162 -17.08 1.83 7.17
N TYR A 163 -16.44 2.36 6.14
CA TYR A 163 -15.94 3.74 6.14
C TYR A 163 -17.02 4.80 5.87
N ASN A 164 -18.27 4.45 5.59
CA ASN A 164 -19.34 5.43 5.36
C ASN A 164 -19.53 6.38 6.55
N ALA A 165 -19.30 5.90 7.78
CA ALA A 165 -19.34 6.74 8.99
C ALA A 165 -18.21 7.79 9.05
N TYR A 166 -17.18 7.61 8.23
CA TYR A 166 -15.96 8.41 8.18
C TYR A 166 -15.79 9.15 6.85
N ASP A 167 -16.85 9.32 6.05
CA ASP A 167 -16.78 9.94 4.71
C ASP A 167 -16.07 11.30 4.70
N GLN A 168 -16.22 12.13 5.75
CA GLN A 168 -15.49 13.40 5.85
C GLN A 168 -13.95 13.25 5.87
N TYR A 169 -13.45 12.09 6.29
CA TYR A 169 -12.04 11.76 6.34
C TYR A 169 -11.54 11.10 5.04
N ILE A 170 -12.42 10.73 4.11
CA ILE A 170 -12.02 9.97 2.93
C ILE A 170 -11.59 10.92 1.80
N ASP A 171 -10.40 10.67 1.29
CA ASP A 171 -9.92 11.23 0.02
C ASP A 171 -9.60 10.07 -0.93
N ARG A 172 -10.03 10.19 -2.20
CA ARG A 172 -9.82 9.17 -3.21
C ARG A 172 -8.55 9.43 -4.03
N ILE A 173 -7.64 8.45 -4.04
CA ILE A 173 -6.34 8.54 -4.73
C ILE A 173 -6.51 8.55 -6.26
N ASP A 174 -7.44 7.75 -6.78
CA ASP A 174 -7.69 7.66 -8.23
C ASP A 174 -8.17 8.97 -8.87
N GLN A 175 -8.79 9.86 -8.09
CA GLN A 175 -9.12 11.23 -8.55
C GLN A 175 -7.86 12.04 -8.89
N SER A 176 -6.72 11.70 -8.28
CA SER A 176 -5.41 12.31 -8.54
C SER A 176 -4.55 11.51 -9.51
N ARG A 177 -5.12 10.52 -10.24
CA ARG A 177 -4.39 9.65 -11.18
C ARG A 177 -3.50 10.41 -12.16
N LYS A 178 -3.94 11.54 -12.72
CA LYS A 178 -3.13 12.32 -13.68
C LYS A 178 -1.81 12.80 -13.08
N ALA A 179 -1.80 13.16 -11.79
CA ALA A 179 -0.60 13.59 -11.09
C ALA A 179 0.22 12.39 -10.59
N LEU A 180 -0.44 11.32 -10.17
CA LEU A 180 0.19 10.20 -9.45
C LEU A 180 0.56 9.00 -10.33
N ALA A 181 0.10 8.95 -11.59
CA ALA A 181 0.40 7.83 -12.46
C ALA A 181 1.86 7.84 -12.93
N TYR A 182 2.43 6.63 -12.95
CA TYR A 182 3.67 6.35 -13.63
C TYR A 182 3.45 6.38 -15.15
N HIS A 183 4.30 7.11 -15.84
CA HIS A 183 4.32 7.17 -17.30
C HIS A 183 5.69 6.69 -17.78
N ASP A 184 5.71 5.54 -18.46
CA ASP A 184 6.93 5.06 -19.11
C ASP A 184 7.29 6.03 -20.24
N HIS A 185 8.37 6.78 -20.09
CA HIS A 185 8.97 7.56 -21.16
C HIS A 185 9.71 6.63 -22.14
N LYS A 186 9.02 5.62 -22.70
CA LYS A 186 9.54 4.94 -23.89
C LYS A 186 9.60 5.97 -25.01
N LYS A 187 10.84 6.39 -25.33
CA LYS A 187 11.21 7.26 -26.46
C LYS A 187 10.23 7.05 -27.61
N ARG A 188 9.43 8.08 -27.95
CA ARG A 188 8.85 8.19 -29.30
C ARG A 188 10.04 8.18 -30.24
N LYS A 189 10.38 7.01 -30.81
CA LYS A 189 11.21 6.96 -32.02
C LYS A 189 10.43 7.78 -33.04
N ARG A 190 10.88 9.01 -33.30
CA ARG A 190 10.42 9.78 -34.46
C ARG A 190 10.73 8.88 -35.66
N SER A 191 9.70 8.33 -36.27
CA SER A 191 9.76 7.78 -37.62
C SER A 191 10.20 8.94 -38.51
N VAL A 192 11.50 8.96 -38.86
CA VAL A 192 12.01 9.82 -39.92
C VAL A 192 11.27 9.39 -41.18
N VAL A 193 10.33 10.21 -41.60
CA VAL A 193 9.70 10.10 -42.92
C VAL A 193 10.83 10.28 -43.92
N LYS A 194 11.22 9.19 -44.59
CA LYS A 194 12.03 9.30 -45.80
C LYS A 194 11.15 9.99 -46.84
N SER A 195 11.44 11.24 -47.15
CA SER A 195 10.94 11.88 -48.36
C SER A 195 11.58 11.15 -49.55
N ASN A 196 10.82 10.32 -50.24
CA ASN A 196 11.20 9.88 -51.57
C ASN A 196 10.99 11.06 -52.52
N GLY A 197 12.08 11.72 -52.90
CA GLY A 197 12.12 12.59 -54.06
C GLY A 197 12.16 11.74 -55.33
N LYS A 198 11.16 11.92 -56.18
CA LYS A 198 11.26 11.84 -57.64
C LYS A 198 10.30 12.87 -58.22
#